data_AF-A0A1M7R1S7-F1
#
_entry.id   AF-A0A1M7R1S7-F1
#
_cell.length_a   1.000
_cell.length_b   1.000
_cell.length_c   1.000
_cell.angle_alpha   90.00
_cell.angle_beta   90.00
_cell.angle_gamma   90.00
#
_symmetry.space_group_name_H-M   'P 1'
#
loop_
_entity.id
_entity.type
_entity.pdbx_description
1 polymer ?
#
loop_
_entity_poly.entity_id
_entity_poly.type
_entity_poly.pdbx_seq_one_letter_code
_entity_poly.pdbx_strand_id
1 'polypeptide(L)'
;MNISQGPLSRARHRLRLTVAAAGTVLAVAAAGIPLGAGIAAAAPPTGSAWGRHTPATVPAVEVGKNRPVASVTTLAAGAARPHASSKASADNVSPLVAPPTGQGQVPWHQFSDTRLTDSLVARVDLSSGDFLLAGTDFDIAGAGDRLQLAQTYSSFTGVGGTVGDRWWLTYDRRLQVSGSDVYLIDSTGATVHFTAGSGSAYVTPAGYSQDLVKNSDGTYTLTDRKSGSKDTYTSAGVLAKVTDHNGATITVTQHSGGGYKLT
;
A
#
# COMPACT_ATOMS: atom_id res chain seq x y z
N MET A 1 -40.72 16.54 -58.08
CA MET A 1 -40.02 17.78 -58.47
C MET A 1 -38.56 17.68 -58.02
N ASN A 2 -37.65 17.87 -58.96
CA ASN A 2 -36.20 17.79 -58.81
C ASN A 2 -35.65 19.22 -58.89
N ILE A 3 -34.89 19.70 -57.90
CA ILE A 3 -33.98 20.84 -58.11
C ILE A 3 -32.69 20.57 -57.32
N SER A 4 -31.65 20.29 -58.10
CA SER A 4 -30.22 20.26 -57.79
C SER A 4 -29.66 21.67 -57.73
N GLN A 5 -28.71 21.95 -56.82
CA GLN A 5 -27.50 22.76 -57.06
C GLN A 5 -26.43 22.53 -55.97
N GLY A 6 -25.28 21.95 -56.35
CA GLY A 6 -23.95 22.59 -56.30
C GLY A 6 -23.23 22.86 -54.96
N PRO A 7 -21.92 22.48 -54.80
CA PRO A 7 -21.19 22.50 -53.53
C PRO A 7 -20.43 23.81 -53.27
N LEU A 8 -20.32 24.21 -52.00
CA LEU A 8 -19.41 25.28 -51.55
C LEU A 8 -18.08 24.68 -51.04
N SER A 9 -16.98 25.18 -51.59
CA SER A 9 -15.60 24.75 -51.31
C SER A 9 -14.83 25.80 -50.48
N ARG A 10 -13.86 25.29 -49.70
CA ARG A 10 -12.68 25.97 -49.07
C ARG A 10 -13.02 26.94 -47.92
N ALA A 11 -12.24 27.04 -46.84
CA ALA A 11 -10.79 26.89 -46.74
C ALA A 11 -10.36 26.27 -45.40
N ARG A 12 -9.30 25.44 -45.45
CA ARG A 12 -8.53 24.98 -44.28
C ARG A 12 -7.47 26.04 -43.97
N HIS A 13 -7.59 26.74 -42.85
CA HIS A 13 -6.48 27.55 -42.33
C HIS A 13 -5.61 26.70 -41.40
N ARG A 14 -4.40 26.38 -41.88
CA ARG A 14 -3.28 25.93 -41.04
C ARG A 14 -2.60 27.18 -40.50
N LEU A 15 -2.57 27.38 -39.18
CA LEU A 15 -1.62 28.30 -38.55
C LEU A 15 -0.49 27.49 -37.92
N ARG A 16 0.74 27.77 -38.37
CA ARG A 16 2.00 27.30 -37.81
C ARG A 16 2.66 28.46 -37.07
N LEU A 17 3.17 28.14 -35.88
CA LEU A 17 4.28 28.73 -35.11
C LEU A 17 4.31 30.25 -34.84
N THR A 18 4.55 30.62 -33.57
CA THR A 18 5.90 30.93 -33.08
C THR A 18 5.90 31.21 -31.57
N VAL A 19 6.93 30.71 -30.89
CA VAL A 19 7.27 30.98 -29.49
C VAL A 19 8.05 32.29 -29.44
N ALA A 20 7.67 33.20 -28.54
CA ALA A 20 8.48 34.37 -28.19
C ALA A 20 8.58 34.44 -26.66
N ALA A 21 9.77 34.14 -26.14
CA ALA A 21 10.15 34.39 -24.76
C ALA A 21 10.53 35.87 -24.61
N ALA A 22 9.83 36.61 -23.75
CA ALA A 22 10.16 37.98 -23.40
C ALA A 22 10.79 37.98 -22.00
N GLY A 23 12.06 38.35 -21.91
CA GLY A 23 12.76 38.63 -20.66
C GLY A 23 12.45 40.05 -20.18
N THR A 24 12.22 40.20 -18.88
CA THR A 24 12.15 41.50 -18.21
C THR A 24 13.35 41.66 -17.29
N VAL A 25 14.24 42.56 -17.68
CA VAL A 25 15.29 43.15 -16.85
C VAL A 25 14.64 44.26 -16.01
N LEU A 26 14.78 44.20 -14.69
CA LEU A 26 14.47 45.33 -13.80
C LEU A 26 15.73 45.71 -13.04
N ALA A 27 16.13 46.97 -13.16
CA ALA A 27 17.35 47.50 -12.58
C ALA A 27 17.05 48.77 -11.76
N VAL A 28 17.68 48.81 -10.56
CA VAL A 28 18.13 49.95 -9.74
C VAL A 28 17.10 50.78 -8.95
N ALA A 29 17.25 50.80 -7.62
CA ALA A 29 17.46 52.02 -6.84
C ALA A 29 18.09 51.70 -5.47
N ALA A 30 19.20 52.39 -5.17
CA ALA A 30 19.99 52.30 -3.96
C ALA A 30 19.43 53.20 -2.83
N ALA A 31 19.52 52.73 -1.59
CA ALA A 31 19.44 53.58 -0.40
C ALA A 31 20.47 53.08 0.63
N GLY A 32 21.32 54.00 1.10
CA GLY A 32 22.54 53.73 1.85
C GLY A 32 22.32 53.26 3.29
N ILE A 33 23.32 52.53 3.80
CA ILE A 33 23.44 52.07 5.19
C ILE A 33 24.84 52.48 5.67
N PRO A 34 25.00 53.01 6.90
CA PRO A 34 26.27 53.54 7.40
C PRO A 34 27.32 52.44 7.61
N LEU A 35 28.56 52.77 7.29
CA LEU A 35 29.77 52.02 7.62
C LEU A 35 30.10 52.17 9.11
N GLY A 36 30.27 51.05 9.82
CA GLY A 36 31.00 51.03 11.09
C GLY A 36 30.37 50.17 12.19
N ALA A 37 30.61 48.87 12.17
CA ALA A 37 30.76 48.04 13.37
C ALA A 37 31.44 46.73 12.94
N GLY A 38 32.55 46.38 13.60
CA GLY A 38 33.41 45.27 13.22
C GLY A 38 32.69 43.93 13.15
N ILE A 39 32.98 43.18 12.09
CA ILE A 39 32.69 41.76 12.03
C ILE A 39 33.50 41.06 13.13
N ALA A 40 32.82 40.61 14.19
CA ALA A 40 33.35 39.57 15.04
C ALA A 40 33.66 38.36 14.13
N ALA A 41 34.91 37.91 14.14
CA ALA A 41 35.32 36.74 13.37
C ALA A 41 34.37 35.57 13.70
N ALA A 42 33.68 35.08 12.68
CA ALA A 42 32.85 33.90 12.81
C ALA A 42 33.73 32.75 13.29
N ALA A 43 33.35 32.13 14.41
CA ALA A 43 33.97 30.89 14.86
C ALA A 43 33.89 29.87 13.71
N PRO A 44 34.96 29.09 13.47
CA PRO A 44 34.95 28.12 12.38
C PRO A 44 33.81 27.12 12.60
N PRO A 45 33.12 26.69 11.53
CA PRO A 45 32.05 25.71 11.66
C PRO A 45 32.65 24.43 12.26
N THR A 46 32.12 24.01 13.41
CA THR A 46 32.36 22.66 13.92
C THR A 46 31.74 21.70 12.92
N GLY A 47 32.58 21.11 12.07
CA GLY A 47 32.15 20.19 11.02
C GLY A 47 31.44 18.98 11.61
N SER A 48 30.27 18.64 11.04
CA SER A 48 29.62 17.36 11.28
C SER A 48 30.56 16.23 10.86
N ALA A 49 30.69 15.20 11.70
CA ALA A 49 31.47 14.00 11.40
C ALA A 49 30.80 13.10 10.34
N TRP A 50 29.53 13.36 10.01
CA TRP A 50 28.80 12.63 8.98
C TRP A 50 29.01 13.27 7.61
N GLY A 51 29.63 12.52 6.69
CA GLY A 51 29.78 12.92 5.29
C GLY A 51 31.21 13.26 4.84
N ARG A 52 32.25 13.00 5.65
CA ARG A 52 33.60 12.96 5.07
C ARG A 52 33.72 11.70 4.21
N HIS A 53 33.93 11.89 2.91
CA HIS A 53 34.19 10.84 1.92
C HIS A 53 35.52 10.12 2.21
N THR A 54 35.59 9.39 3.31
CA THR A 54 36.45 8.22 3.41
C THR A 54 35.64 7.05 2.87
N PRO A 55 36.15 6.25 1.90
CA PRO A 55 35.52 5.00 1.55
C PRO A 55 35.46 4.16 2.83
N ALA A 56 34.26 4.03 3.41
CA ALA A 56 34.07 3.09 4.49
C ALA A 56 34.17 1.70 3.86
N THR A 57 35.23 0.96 4.16
CA THR A 57 35.33 -0.45 3.80
C THR A 57 34.18 -1.16 4.50
N VAL A 58 33.13 -1.48 3.75
CA VAL A 58 32.05 -2.32 4.23
C VAL A 58 32.68 -3.68 4.54
N PRO A 59 32.65 -4.16 5.81
CA PRO A 59 33.13 -5.50 6.09
C PRO A 59 32.34 -6.48 5.23
N ALA A 60 33.02 -7.47 4.64
CA ALA A 60 32.35 -8.46 3.83
C ALA A 60 31.21 -9.09 4.65
N VAL A 61 30.00 -9.04 4.12
CA VAL A 61 28.87 -9.77 4.70
C VAL A 61 29.20 -11.24 4.51
N GLU A 62 29.57 -11.93 5.59
CA GLU A 62 29.68 -13.39 5.62
C GLU A 62 28.33 -13.96 5.17
N VAL A 63 28.27 -14.51 3.96
CA VAL A 63 27.09 -15.19 3.48
C VAL A 63 26.97 -16.47 4.29
N GLY A 64 26.14 -16.42 5.34
CA GLY A 64 25.86 -17.58 6.18
C GLY A 64 25.36 -18.73 5.31
N LYS A 65 26.00 -19.89 5.38
CA LYS A 65 25.46 -21.12 4.80
C LYS A 65 24.18 -21.46 5.55
N ASN A 66 23.03 -21.05 5.01
CA ASN A 66 21.74 -21.40 5.57
C ASN A 66 21.48 -22.89 5.28
N ARG A 67 21.69 -23.76 6.27
CA ARG A 67 21.09 -25.10 6.25
C ARG A 67 19.78 -24.98 7.02
N PRO A 68 18.65 -25.46 6.46
CA PRO A 68 17.40 -25.49 7.22
C PRO A 68 17.65 -26.25 8.52
N VAL A 69 17.37 -25.59 9.64
CA VAL A 69 17.32 -26.27 10.93
C VAL A 69 16.21 -27.31 10.85
N ALA A 70 16.45 -28.52 11.36
CA ALA A 70 15.39 -29.51 11.46
C ALA A 70 14.21 -28.88 12.20
N SER A 71 13.00 -28.97 11.65
CA SER A 71 11.80 -28.44 12.27
C SER A 71 11.64 -29.09 13.66
N VAL A 72 11.91 -28.33 14.71
CA VAL A 72 11.64 -28.76 16.08
C VAL A 72 10.27 -28.22 16.43
N THR A 73 9.28 -29.11 16.51
CA THR A 73 7.97 -28.79 17.06
C THR A 73 8.14 -28.58 18.57
N THR A 74 8.36 -27.34 19.01
CA THR A 74 8.31 -26.96 20.44
C THR A 74 6.91 -26.61 20.91
N LEU A 75 5.90 -26.76 20.06
CA LEU A 75 4.51 -26.77 20.51
C LEU A 75 4.27 -28.06 21.31
N ALA A 76 4.26 -27.92 22.64
CA ALA A 76 3.62 -28.91 23.50
C ALA A 76 2.20 -29.14 22.96
N ALA A 77 1.91 -30.38 22.55
CA ALA A 77 0.58 -30.78 22.14
C ALA A 77 -0.38 -30.51 23.31
N GLY A 78 -1.13 -29.40 23.24
CA GLY A 78 -2.06 -28.98 24.28
C GLY A 78 -2.14 -27.48 24.57
N ALA A 79 -1.22 -26.63 24.09
CA ALA A 79 -1.27 -25.18 24.35
C ALA A 79 -1.92 -24.35 23.23
N ALA A 80 -2.67 -24.99 22.32
CA ALA A 80 -3.59 -24.28 21.45
C ALA A 80 -4.71 -23.70 22.31
N ARG A 81 -4.59 -22.43 22.69
CA ARG A 81 -5.79 -21.66 23.05
C ARG A 81 -6.74 -21.79 21.85
N PRO A 82 -7.98 -22.24 22.04
CA PRO A 82 -8.89 -22.40 20.93
C PRO A 82 -9.02 -21.04 20.24
N HIS A 83 -8.53 -20.96 19.00
CA HIS A 83 -9.05 -19.98 18.06
C HIS A 83 -10.55 -20.19 18.07
N ALA A 84 -11.28 -19.15 18.46
CA ALA A 84 -12.74 -19.16 18.52
C ALA A 84 -13.27 -19.48 17.13
N SER A 85 -13.40 -20.78 16.85
CA SER A 85 -14.15 -21.32 15.75
C SER A 85 -15.59 -21.16 16.19
N SER A 86 -16.16 -19.98 15.90
CA SER A 86 -17.59 -19.79 16.02
C SER A 86 -18.24 -20.74 15.01
N LYS A 87 -18.63 -21.92 15.48
CA LYS A 87 -19.72 -22.67 14.85
C LYS A 87 -20.92 -21.73 14.88
N ALA A 88 -21.24 -21.15 13.73
CA ALA A 88 -22.45 -20.37 13.56
C ALA A 88 -23.66 -21.27 13.89
N SER A 89 -24.16 -21.15 15.11
CA SER A 89 -25.55 -21.48 15.40
C SER A 89 -26.35 -20.26 14.94
N ALA A 90 -27.34 -20.49 14.09
CA ALA A 90 -28.04 -19.49 13.30
C ALA A 90 -28.89 -18.46 14.10
N ASP A 91 -28.75 -18.40 15.43
CA ASP A 91 -29.60 -17.59 16.32
C ASP A 91 -28.85 -16.56 17.19
N ASN A 92 -27.59 -16.26 16.89
CA ASN A 92 -26.91 -15.11 17.49
C ASN A 92 -26.41 -14.18 16.39
N VAL A 93 -27.23 -13.19 16.04
CA VAL A 93 -26.78 -12.03 15.27
C VAL A 93 -25.89 -11.21 16.21
N SER A 94 -24.61 -11.60 16.31
CA SER A 94 -23.60 -10.73 16.92
C SER A 94 -23.71 -9.37 16.24
N PRO A 95 -23.82 -8.25 17.00
CA PRO A 95 -23.76 -6.95 16.38
C PRO A 95 -22.48 -6.90 15.59
N LEU A 96 -22.58 -6.53 14.32
CA LEU A 96 -21.44 -6.57 13.46
C LEU A 96 -20.47 -5.46 13.89
N VAL A 97 -19.42 -5.84 14.62
CA VAL A 97 -18.48 -4.91 15.24
C VAL A 97 -17.54 -4.38 14.15
N ALA A 98 -17.49 -3.06 14.01
CA ALA A 98 -16.52 -2.41 13.14
C ALA A 98 -15.10 -2.82 13.56
N PRO A 99 -14.23 -3.19 12.60
CA PRO A 99 -12.86 -3.56 12.93
C PRO A 99 -12.10 -2.35 13.51
N PRO A 100 -11.07 -2.57 14.35
CA PRO A 100 -10.18 -1.52 14.81
C PRO A 100 -9.57 -0.77 13.61
N THR A 101 -9.29 0.51 13.81
CA THR A 101 -8.71 1.39 12.78
C THR A 101 -7.44 2.05 13.32
N GLY A 102 -6.56 2.48 12.41
CA GLY A 102 -5.31 3.17 12.75
C GLY A 102 -4.07 2.27 12.86
N GLN A 103 -4.24 0.94 12.90
CA GLN A 103 -3.14 -0.02 12.81
C GLN A 103 -2.67 -0.24 11.37
N GLY A 104 -1.47 -0.80 11.20
CA GLY A 104 -0.95 -1.17 9.88
C GLY A 104 -0.51 0.04 9.05
N GLN A 105 -0.34 -0.16 7.75
CA GLN A 105 0.04 0.90 6.81
C GLN A 105 -1.18 1.73 6.38
N VAL A 106 -1.64 2.61 7.26
CA VAL A 106 -2.79 3.49 6.99
C VAL A 106 -2.51 4.42 5.78
N PRO A 107 -3.33 4.43 4.73
CA PRO A 107 -2.97 5.05 3.44
C PRO A 107 -2.71 6.56 3.47
N TRP A 108 -3.33 7.29 4.40
CA TRP A 108 -3.20 8.73 4.53
C TRP A 108 -2.25 9.16 5.67
N HIS A 109 -1.54 8.22 6.29
CA HIS A 109 -0.53 8.51 7.31
C HIS A 109 0.87 8.66 6.69
N GLN A 110 1.75 9.34 7.41
CA GLN A 110 3.16 9.47 7.06
C GLN A 110 3.97 8.45 7.84
N PHE A 111 4.97 7.84 7.19
CA PHE A 111 5.83 6.83 7.79
C PHE A 111 7.29 7.26 7.74
N SER A 112 8.03 6.94 8.79
CA SER A 112 9.49 6.98 8.82
C SER A 112 10.05 5.58 8.69
N ASP A 113 10.79 5.33 7.61
CA ASP A 113 11.30 4.01 7.28
C ASP A 113 12.80 3.89 7.59
N THR A 114 13.20 2.72 8.10
CA THR A 114 14.59 2.33 8.27
C THR A 114 14.78 0.93 7.70
N ARG A 115 15.59 0.84 6.66
CA ARG A 115 15.97 -0.43 6.05
C ARG A 115 16.97 -1.14 6.96
N LEU A 116 16.63 -2.35 7.40
CA LEU A 116 17.50 -3.18 8.24
C LEU A 116 18.33 -4.15 7.40
N THR A 117 17.71 -4.72 6.36
CA THR A 117 18.37 -5.58 5.36
C THR A 117 17.82 -5.31 3.95
N ASP A 118 18.23 -6.09 2.97
CA ASP A 118 17.65 -6.09 1.62
C ASP A 118 16.17 -6.49 1.61
N SER A 119 15.77 -7.43 2.48
CA SER A 119 14.41 -7.96 2.57
C SER A 119 13.59 -7.46 3.76
N LEU A 120 14.18 -6.71 4.71
CA LEU A 120 13.54 -6.29 5.96
C LEU A 120 13.58 -4.78 6.16
N VAL A 121 12.40 -4.19 6.44
CA VAL A 121 12.23 -2.75 6.67
C VAL A 121 11.43 -2.53 7.96
N ALA A 122 11.98 -1.74 8.86
CA ALA A 122 11.27 -1.19 10.01
C ALA A 122 10.61 0.14 9.63
N ARG A 123 9.37 0.36 10.07
CA ARG A 123 8.61 1.58 9.77
C ARG A 123 7.89 2.06 11.03
N VAL A 124 7.83 3.37 11.21
CA VAL A 124 7.06 4.00 12.28
C VAL A 124 6.04 4.93 11.66
N ASP A 125 4.77 4.71 11.97
CA ASP A 125 3.71 5.66 11.66
C ASP A 125 3.88 6.92 12.51
N LEU A 126 4.09 8.05 11.85
CA LEU A 126 4.33 9.35 12.52
C LEU A 126 3.05 9.96 13.09
N SER A 127 1.87 9.49 12.68
CA SER A 127 0.58 9.96 13.17
C SER A 127 0.11 9.16 14.38
N SER A 128 0.32 7.84 14.38
CA SER A 128 -0.21 6.94 15.41
C SER A 128 0.84 6.38 16.36
N GLY A 129 2.10 6.30 15.93
CA GLY A 129 3.16 5.60 16.65
C GLY A 129 3.17 4.09 16.43
N ASP A 130 2.34 3.53 15.53
CA ASP A 130 2.41 2.11 15.21
C ASP A 130 3.77 1.77 14.57
N PHE A 131 4.46 0.80 15.18
CA PHE A 131 5.68 0.23 14.63
C PHE A 131 5.36 -0.98 13.75
N LEU A 132 5.79 -0.92 12.50
CA LEU A 132 5.68 -2.00 11.53
C LEU A 132 7.05 -2.61 11.24
N LEU A 133 7.10 -3.94 11.14
CA LEU A 133 8.27 -4.66 10.63
C LEU A 133 7.83 -5.48 9.42
N ALA A 134 8.27 -5.08 8.23
CA ALA A 134 7.89 -5.70 6.96
C ALA A 134 9.06 -6.50 6.37
N GLY A 135 8.87 -7.80 6.21
CA GLY A 135 9.85 -8.74 5.64
C GLY A 135 9.33 -9.39 4.36
N THR A 136 10.16 -9.48 3.33
CA THR A 136 9.88 -10.32 2.15
C THR A 136 10.48 -11.70 2.35
N ASP A 137 9.64 -12.73 2.42
CA ASP A 137 10.07 -14.11 2.66
C ASP A 137 10.37 -14.83 1.34
N PHE A 138 9.61 -14.50 0.29
CA PHE A 138 9.73 -15.11 -1.02
C PHE A 138 9.42 -14.12 -2.12
N ASP A 139 10.24 -14.13 -3.18
CA ASP A 139 10.09 -13.29 -4.36
C ASP A 139 10.55 -14.09 -5.58
N ILE A 140 9.59 -14.47 -6.43
CA ILE A 140 9.88 -15.07 -7.74
C ILE A 140 9.41 -14.14 -8.85
N ALA A 141 10.36 -13.78 -9.70
CA ALA A 141 10.07 -13.12 -10.97
C ALA A 141 9.37 -14.11 -11.93
N GLY A 142 8.16 -13.77 -12.35
CA GLY A 142 7.44 -14.44 -13.44
C GLY A 142 7.50 -13.64 -14.73
N ALA A 143 6.94 -14.18 -15.82
CA ALA A 143 6.76 -13.46 -17.09
C ALA A 143 5.65 -12.38 -17.05
N GLY A 144 5.08 -12.13 -15.87
CA GLY A 144 4.04 -11.13 -15.57
C GLY A 144 4.17 -10.68 -14.11
N ASP A 145 3.06 -10.66 -13.36
CA ASP A 145 3.08 -10.34 -11.94
C ASP A 145 4.10 -11.18 -11.15
N ARG A 146 4.81 -10.51 -10.25
CA ARG A 146 5.79 -11.12 -9.36
C ARG A 146 5.06 -11.92 -8.28
N LEU A 147 5.38 -13.20 -8.15
CA LEU A 147 4.86 -14.01 -7.06
C LEU A 147 5.66 -13.70 -5.80
N GLN A 148 5.11 -12.82 -4.96
CA GLN A 148 5.71 -12.42 -3.70
C GLN A 148 4.90 -12.93 -2.51
N LEU A 149 5.61 -13.37 -1.47
CA LEU A 149 5.08 -13.52 -0.12
C LEU A 149 5.91 -12.65 0.82
N ALA A 150 5.22 -11.75 1.51
CA ALA A 150 5.76 -10.90 2.52
C ALA A 150 4.92 -11.03 3.80
N GLN A 151 5.59 -10.79 4.92
CA GLN A 151 5.00 -10.74 6.25
C GLN A 151 5.19 -9.35 6.86
N THR A 152 4.20 -8.89 7.60
CA THR A 152 4.23 -7.62 8.33
C THR A 152 3.80 -7.84 9.77
N TYR A 153 4.64 -7.44 10.71
CA TYR A 153 4.27 -7.25 12.11
C TYR A 153 3.77 -5.83 12.33
N SER A 154 2.73 -5.66 13.15
CA SER A 154 2.28 -4.36 13.68
C SER A 154 2.32 -4.38 15.21
N SER A 155 2.79 -3.31 15.84
CA SER A 155 2.79 -3.21 17.31
C SER A 155 1.36 -3.11 17.88
N PHE A 156 0.46 -2.53 17.10
CA PHE A 156 -0.95 -2.38 17.45
C PHE A 156 -1.72 -3.70 17.32
N THR A 157 -2.75 -3.85 18.14
CA THR A 157 -3.68 -4.98 18.02
C THR A 157 -4.63 -4.77 16.85
N GLY A 158 -4.76 -5.79 15.99
CA GLY A 158 -5.77 -5.83 14.93
C GLY A 158 -6.66 -7.06 15.06
N VAL A 159 -7.44 -7.34 14.01
CA VAL A 159 -8.31 -8.54 13.93
C VAL A 159 -7.55 -9.85 13.70
N GLY A 160 -6.21 -9.81 13.68
CA GLY A 160 -5.32 -10.95 13.46
C GLY A 160 -5.28 -11.43 12.01
N GLY A 161 -4.07 -11.72 11.51
CA GLY A 161 -3.86 -12.42 10.25
C GLY A 161 -3.78 -13.94 10.45
N THR A 162 -3.52 -14.67 9.38
CA THR A 162 -3.53 -16.14 9.36
C THR A 162 -2.43 -16.79 10.22
N VAL A 163 -1.33 -16.07 10.47
CA VAL A 163 -0.17 -16.62 11.21
C VAL A 163 -0.21 -16.29 12.71
N GLY A 164 -1.01 -15.31 13.10
CA GLY A 164 -1.20 -14.98 14.52
C GLY A 164 -1.61 -13.54 14.73
N ASP A 165 -1.83 -13.20 16.01
CA ASP A 165 -2.11 -11.83 16.41
C ASP A 165 -0.94 -10.93 15.99
N ARG A 166 -1.26 -9.76 15.42
CA ARG A 166 -0.32 -8.73 14.96
C ARG A 166 0.53 -9.06 13.73
N TRP A 167 0.48 -10.29 13.24
CA TRP A 167 1.20 -10.72 12.04
C TRP A 167 0.26 -10.87 10.85
N TRP A 168 0.70 -10.38 9.70
CA TRP A 168 -0.07 -10.33 8.47
C TRP A 168 0.77 -10.82 7.30
N LEU A 169 0.18 -11.60 6.40
CA LEU A 169 0.78 -12.02 5.15
C LEU A 169 0.19 -11.26 3.95
N THR A 170 0.92 -11.22 2.84
CA THR A 170 0.48 -10.61 1.56
C THR A 170 -0.95 -10.99 1.14
N TYR A 171 -1.38 -12.21 1.43
CA TYR A 171 -2.68 -12.76 1.03
C TYR A 171 -3.73 -12.80 2.16
N ASP A 172 -3.44 -12.20 3.33
CA ASP A 172 -4.40 -12.03 4.44
C ASP A 172 -5.47 -10.94 4.15
N ARG A 173 -5.35 -10.25 3.01
CA ARG A 173 -6.29 -9.23 2.57
C ARG A 173 -7.71 -9.78 2.53
N ARG A 174 -8.65 -9.06 3.12
CA ARG A 174 -10.06 -9.47 3.17
C ARG A 174 -11.00 -8.28 3.31
N LEU A 175 -12.26 -8.51 2.96
CA LEU A 175 -13.34 -7.58 3.19
C LEU A 175 -14.20 -8.08 4.36
N GLN A 176 -14.53 -7.19 5.28
CA GLN A 176 -15.58 -7.39 6.25
C GLN A 176 -16.81 -6.58 5.82
N VAL A 177 -17.84 -7.28 5.35
CA VAL A 177 -19.08 -6.67 4.87
C VAL A 177 -20.00 -6.36 6.05
N SER A 178 -20.44 -5.11 6.15
CA SER A 178 -21.19 -4.57 7.27
C SER A 178 -22.46 -3.82 6.92
N GLY A 179 -23.55 -4.58 6.78
CA GLY A 179 -24.81 -4.03 6.30
C GLY A 179 -24.60 -3.49 4.89
N SER A 180 -24.67 -2.16 4.75
CA SER A 180 -24.39 -1.46 3.50
C SER A 180 -22.91 -1.15 3.29
N ASP A 181 -22.11 -1.15 4.35
CA ASP A 181 -20.72 -0.72 4.34
C ASP A 181 -19.76 -1.89 4.18
N VAL A 182 -18.52 -1.61 3.80
CA VAL A 182 -17.46 -2.63 3.68
C VAL A 182 -16.17 -2.10 4.29
N TYR A 183 -15.50 -2.93 5.08
CA TYR A 183 -14.18 -2.63 5.61
C TYR A 183 -13.15 -3.51 4.89
N LEU A 184 -12.22 -2.90 4.17
CA LEU A 184 -11.04 -3.57 3.66
C LEU A 184 -10.02 -3.69 4.78
N ILE A 185 -9.56 -4.90 5.06
CA ILE A 185 -8.41 -5.19 5.90
C ILE A 185 -7.29 -5.62 4.96
N ASP A 186 -6.21 -4.85 4.92
CA ASP A 186 -5.10 -5.09 3.99
C ASP A 186 -4.05 -6.08 4.51
N SER A 187 -2.98 -6.31 3.75
CA SER A 187 -1.90 -7.24 4.09
C SER A 187 -0.98 -6.76 5.23
N THR A 188 -1.25 -5.59 5.81
CA THR A 188 -0.54 -5.02 6.98
C THR A 188 -1.47 -4.92 8.20
N GLY A 189 -2.75 -5.24 8.02
CA GLY A 189 -3.80 -5.09 9.02
C GLY A 189 -4.49 -3.73 9.00
N ALA A 190 -4.10 -2.82 8.12
CA ALA A 190 -4.75 -1.52 7.99
C ALA A 190 -6.19 -1.70 7.53
N THR A 191 -7.07 -0.91 8.12
CA THR A 191 -8.50 -0.95 7.86
C THR A 191 -8.93 0.30 7.12
N VAL A 192 -9.56 0.10 5.96
CA VAL A 192 -10.14 1.17 5.14
C VAL A 192 -11.65 0.96 5.04
N HIS A 193 -12.43 1.95 5.45
CA HIS A 193 -13.89 1.90 5.45
C HIS A 193 -14.47 2.46 4.16
N PHE A 194 -15.24 1.66 3.44
CA PHE A 194 -16.01 2.05 2.27
C PHE A 194 -17.49 2.16 2.66
N THR A 195 -18.07 3.34 2.48
CA THR A 195 -19.52 3.53 2.68
C THR A 195 -20.27 3.17 1.40
N ALA A 196 -21.53 2.74 1.54
CA ALA A 196 -22.38 2.48 0.39
C ALA A 196 -22.46 3.70 -0.55
N GLY A 197 -22.24 3.47 -1.84
CA GLY A 197 -22.44 4.46 -2.88
C GLY A 197 -23.74 4.23 -3.65
N SER A 198 -23.80 4.75 -4.88
CA SER A 198 -24.92 4.50 -5.79
C SER A 198 -24.69 3.22 -6.60
N GLY A 199 -25.67 2.31 -6.59
CA GLY A 199 -25.62 1.08 -7.37
C GLY A 199 -24.59 0.08 -6.85
N SER A 200 -23.65 -0.34 -7.70
CA SER A 200 -22.62 -1.33 -7.37
C SER A 200 -21.33 -0.73 -6.79
N ALA A 201 -21.11 0.57 -6.95
CA ALA A 201 -19.88 1.23 -6.52
C ALA A 201 -19.98 1.74 -5.08
N TYR A 202 -18.89 1.59 -4.32
CA TYR A 202 -18.74 2.16 -2.99
C TYR A 202 -18.09 3.54 -3.06
N VAL A 203 -18.29 4.35 -2.02
CA VAL A 203 -17.60 5.63 -1.87
C VAL A 203 -16.20 5.38 -1.31
N THR A 204 -15.18 5.74 -2.09
CA THR A 204 -13.77 5.66 -1.69
C THR A 204 -13.43 6.78 -0.69
N PRO A 205 -12.80 6.47 0.46
CA PRO A 205 -12.32 7.48 1.40
C PRO A 205 -11.37 8.49 0.79
N ALA A 206 -11.42 9.72 1.29
CA ALA A 206 -10.49 10.76 0.87
C ALA A 206 -9.04 10.32 1.13
N GLY A 207 -8.18 10.51 0.13
CA GLY A 207 -6.77 10.12 0.20
C GLY A 207 -6.49 8.64 -0.13
N TYR A 208 -7.50 7.78 -0.22
CA TYR A 208 -7.31 6.42 -0.71
C TYR A 208 -7.35 6.37 -2.23
N SER A 209 -6.55 5.49 -2.85
CA SER A 209 -6.40 5.40 -4.31
C SER A 209 -7.00 4.13 -4.93
N GLN A 210 -7.73 3.34 -4.16
CA GLN A 210 -8.37 2.12 -4.67
C GLN A 210 -9.89 2.21 -4.55
N ASP A 211 -10.58 1.75 -5.58
CA ASP A 211 -12.03 1.83 -5.69
C ASP A 211 -12.65 0.44 -5.59
N LEU A 212 -13.71 0.34 -4.78
CA LEU A 212 -14.39 -0.92 -4.50
C LEU A 212 -15.74 -0.98 -5.23
N VAL A 213 -16.01 -2.10 -5.89
CA VAL A 213 -17.28 -2.39 -6.57
C VAL A 213 -17.79 -3.75 -6.12
N LYS A 214 -19.10 -3.86 -5.87
CA LYS A 214 -19.81 -5.15 -5.73
C LYS A 214 -20.36 -5.59 -7.08
N ASN A 215 -19.93 -6.74 -7.55
CA ASN A 215 -20.32 -7.30 -8.83
C ASN A 215 -21.74 -7.94 -8.76
N SER A 216 -22.34 -8.18 -9.92
CA SER A 216 -23.70 -8.75 -10.01
C SER A 216 -23.82 -10.19 -9.49
N ASP A 217 -22.71 -10.94 -9.48
CA ASP A 217 -22.62 -12.29 -8.91
C ASP A 217 -22.39 -12.28 -7.38
N GLY A 218 -22.36 -11.09 -6.77
CA GLY A 218 -22.17 -10.88 -5.34
C GLY A 218 -20.71 -10.84 -4.91
N THR A 219 -19.74 -11.06 -5.80
CA THR A 219 -18.31 -10.88 -5.52
C THR A 219 -17.95 -9.40 -5.44
N TYR A 220 -16.73 -9.08 -5.00
CA TYR A 220 -16.25 -7.70 -4.92
C TYR A 220 -14.94 -7.55 -5.70
N THR A 221 -14.76 -6.39 -6.34
CA THR A 221 -13.53 -6.03 -7.03
C THR A 221 -12.99 -4.75 -6.43
N LEU A 222 -11.75 -4.78 -5.94
CA LEU A 222 -10.99 -3.62 -5.51
C LEU A 222 -9.97 -3.30 -6.61
N THR A 223 -10.05 -2.10 -7.18
CA THR A 223 -9.17 -1.68 -8.29
C THR A 223 -8.24 -0.57 -7.82
N ASP A 224 -6.94 -0.77 -7.97
CA ASP A 224 -5.97 0.29 -7.76
C ASP A 224 -5.94 1.23 -8.96
N ARG A 225 -6.25 2.51 -8.74
CA ARG A 225 -6.29 3.51 -9.82
C ARG A 225 -4.90 3.81 -10.40
N LYS A 226 -3.84 3.62 -9.62
CA LYS A 226 -2.46 3.94 -10.04
C LYS A 226 -1.87 2.78 -10.84
N SER A 227 -1.94 1.56 -10.32
CA SER A 227 -1.35 0.40 -10.99
C SER A 227 -2.27 -0.23 -12.02
N GLY A 228 -3.60 -0.09 -11.87
CA GLY A 228 -4.59 -0.84 -12.65
C GLY A 228 -4.78 -2.29 -12.17
N SER A 229 -4.08 -2.69 -11.10
CA SER A 229 -4.23 -4.02 -10.50
C SER A 229 -5.60 -4.19 -9.84
N LYS A 230 -6.09 -5.42 -9.80
CA LYS A 230 -7.40 -5.78 -9.28
C LYS A 230 -7.30 -6.94 -8.30
N ASP A 231 -7.84 -6.72 -7.11
CA ASP A 231 -8.13 -7.80 -6.16
C ASP A 231 -9.60 -8.17 -6.29
N THR A 232 -9.88 -9.46 -6.47
CA THR A 232 -11.24 -10.01 -6.49
C THR A 232 -11.48 -10.81 -5.21
N TYR A 233 -12.58 -10.51 -4.53
CA TYR A 233 -13.01 -11.16 -3.31
C TYR A 233 -14.30 -11.92 -3.54
N THR A 234 -14.46 -13.04 -2.86
CA THR A 234 -15.72 -13.80 -2.85
C THR A 234 -16.86 -12.98 -2.24
N SER A 235 -18.10 -13.47 -2.35
CA SER A 235 -19.24 -12.85 -1.68
C SER A 235 -19.12 -12.83 -0.15
N ALA A 236 -18.28 -13.70 0.42
CA ALA A 236 -17.92 -13.73 1.84
C ALA A 236 -16.76 -12.78 2.20
N GLY A 237 -16.22 -12.03 1.24
CA GLY A 237 -15.12 -11.08 1.46
C GLY A 237 -13.72 -11.71 1.53
N VAL A 238 -13.57 -12.97 1.10
CA VAL A 238 -12.27 -13.67 1.08
C VAL A 238 -11.54 -13.37 -0.23
N LEU A 239 -10.25 -13.02 -0.19
CA LEU A 239 -9.45 -12.80 -1.40
C LEU A 239 -9.39 -14.10 -2.21
N ALA A 240 -9.83 -14.03 -3.47
CA ALA A 240 -9.87 -15.17 -4.39
C ALA A 240 -8.86 -15.04 -5.52
N LYS A 241 -8.56 -13.81 -5.96
CA LYS A 241 -7.76 -13.57 -7.15
C LYS A 241 -7.10 -12.20 -7.11
N VAL A 242 -5.84 -12.13 -7.55
CA VAL A 242 -5.10 -10.89 -7.82
C VAL A 242 -4.81 -10.85 -9.31
N THR A 243 -5.06 -9.73 -9.97
CA THR A 243 -4.83 -9.55 -11.41
C THR A 243 -4.03 -8.27 -11.64
N ASP A 244 -2.96 -8.38 -12.41
CA ASP A 244 -2.13 -7.24 -12.79
C ASP A 244 -2.76 -6.42 -13.92
N HIS A 245 -2.10 -5.33 -14.28
CA HIS A 245 -2.54 -4.46 -15.36
C HIS A 245 -2.43 -5.10 -16.75
N ASN A 246 -1.64 -6.17 -16.90
CA ASN A 246 -1.45 -6.95 -18.13
C ASN A 246 -2.39 -8.16 -18.23
N GLY A 247 -3.19 -8.44 -17.19
CA GLY A 247 -4.07 -9.61 -17.08
C GLY A 247 -3.42 -10.87 -16.49
N ALA A 248 -2.14 -10.84 -16.09
CA ALA A 248 -1.54 -11.93 -15.33
C ALA A 248 -2.28 -12.09 -14.01
N THR A 249 -2.50 -13.33 -13.59
CA THR A 249 -3.42 -13.66 -12.50
C THR A 249 -2.74 -14.58 -11.49
N ILE A 250 -2.95 -14.30 -10.21
CA ILE A 250 -2.67 -15.22 -9.10
C ILE A 250 -4.01 -15.59 -8.45
N THR A 251 -4.33 -16.87 -8.43
CA THR A 251 -5.50 -17.40 -7.73
C THR A 251 -5.11 -17.76 -6.31
N VAL A 252 -5.94 -17.35 -5.34
CA VAL A 252 -5.70 -17.57 -3.91
C VAL A 252 -6.80 -18.48 -3.37
N THR A 253 -6.39 -19.59 -2.76
CA THR A 253 -7.30 -20.43 -1.97
C THR A 253 -6.82 -20.45 -0.53
N GLN A 254 -7.65 -19.91 0.37
CA GLN A 254 -7.42 -19.92 1.81
C GLN A 254 -8.00 -21.19 2.43
N HIS A 255 -7.27 -21.81 3.37
CA HIS A 255 -7.72 -23.02 4.06
C HIS A 255 -8.15 -22.70 5.50
N SER A 256 -9.19 -23.39 5.99
CA SER A 256 -9.78 -23.17 7.32
C SER A 256 -8.87 -23.51 8.51
N GLY A 257 -7.71 -24.13 8.26
CA GLY A 257 -6.66 -24.41 9.25
C GLY A 257 -5.44 -23.49 9.15
N GLY A 258 -5.52 -22.45 8.32
CA GLY A 258 -4.40 -21.57 7.98
C GLY A 258 -3.66 -22.01 6.71
N GLY A 259 -2.98 -21.05 6.08
CA GLY A 259 -2.20 -21.24 4.86
C GLY A 259 -2.97 -20.95 3.56
N TYR A 260 -2.20 -20.90 2.47
CA TYR A 260 -2.67 -20.53 1.14
C TYR A 260 -2.20 -21.54 0.10
N LYS A 261 -3.05 -21.81 -0.88
CA LYS A 261 -2.63 -22.32 -2.18
C LYS A 261 -2.68 -21.18 -3.18
N LEU A 262 -1.55 -20.95 -3.86
CA LEU A 262 -1.40 -19.98 -4.94
C LEU A 262 -1.29 -20.74 -6.27
N THR A 263 -1.99 -20.28 -7.32
CA THR A 263 -1.95 -20.90 -8.66
C THR A 263 -2.05 -19.84 -9.74
#